data_AF-A0AA43CMC2-F1
#
_entry.id   AF-A0AA43CMC2-F1
#
_cell.length_a   1.000
_cell.length_b   1.000
_cell.length_c   1.000
_cell.angle_alpha   90.00
_cell.angle_beta   90.00
_cell.angle_gamma   90.00
#
_symmetry.space_group_name_H-M   'P 1'
#
loop_
_entity.id
_entity.type
_entity.pdbx_description
1 polymer ?
#
loop_
_entity_poly.entity_id
_entity_poly.type
_entity_poly.pdbx_seq_one_letter_code
_entity_poly.pdbx_strand_id
1 'polypeptide(L)'
;MKTDYTKFGRRAARRLVLTAIVGLLSLPVLTTNCRDKPTVEDTNDHLELIRYIESNEDGRYLFRTDSVIFDYPYTKPGRPGVVFRDSLDSVGRRYFTDIPNYWEVKDFGAPFGVVDDAEVKVTDVFYIRIVGDSATSDSTSVALIPRYQQRVLHRWAYFLRFRQDSDAYAGWLMHGYNGGIPHEEQFMEIIKSNGDRFPGDGRDYNHIRYLVTITIEHRGDDGVLDSTTDSTWGQQSNQAYVLVSDIERIAKGDRLIVRTLDPWSDSPYMIVSAEDDIGPVYRLMHRPETGHYVDTIRSPMNSDRIWNTINFFGFRLPDRPGGIWCVPYRVQ
;
A
#
# COMPACT_ATOMS: atom_id res chain seq x y z
N MET A 1 -67.29 37.71 28.27
CA MET A 1 -66.73 36.92 27.15
C MET A 1 -65.47 36.21 27.69
N LYS A 2 -65.59 34.92 28.06
CA LYS A 2 -64.48 34.13 28.62
C LYS A 2 -63.78 33.40 27.48
N THR A 3 -62.51 33.75 27.23
CA THR A 3 -61.69 33.12 26.20
C THR A 3 -61.13 31.81 26.76
N ASP A 4 -61.51 30.70 26.14
CA ASP A 4 -61.19 29.35 26.60
C ASP A 4 -59.84 28.89 26.03
N TYR A 5 -58.75 29.12 26.77
CA TYR A 5 -57.37 28.79 26.39
C TYR A 5 -57.05 27.29 26.42
N THR A 6 -58.00 26.44 26.79
CA THR A 6 -57.77 25.00 27.02
C THR A 6 -57.62 24.18 25.73
N LYS A 7 -58.05 24.70 24.58
CA LYS A 7 -58.01 23.95 23.29
C LYS A 7 -56.70 24.07 22.51
N PHE A 8 -55.88 25.09 22.74
CA PHE A 8 -54.63 25.29 21.98
C PHE A 8 -53.46 24.44 22.53
N GLY A 9 -53.37 24.26 23.85
CA GLY A 9 -52.30 23.46 24.47
C GLY A 9 -52.37 21.96 24.16
N ARG A 10 -53.57 21.41 23.92
CA ARG A 10 -53.75 19.97 23.68
C ARG A 10 -53.30 19.50 22.29
N ARG A 11 -53.26 20.39 21.29
CA ARG A 11 -52.79 20.04 19.93
C ARG A 11 -51.28 20.12 19.78
N ALA A 12 -50.63 21.07 20.44
CA ALA A 12 -49.17 21.18 20.47
C ALA A 12 -48.53 20.04 21.30
N ALA A 13 -49.10 19.71 22.47
CA ALA A 13 -48.61 18.62 23.30
C ALA A 13 -48.74 17.23 22.62
N ARG A 14 -49.81 17.00 21.84
CA ARG A 14 -49.99 15.73 21.11
C ARG A 14 -48.99 15.53 19.97
N ARG A 15 -48.51 16.59 19.32
CA ARG A 15 -47.47 16.47 18.27
C ARG A 15 -46.10 16.22 18.87
N LEU A 16 -45.75 16.91 19.96
CA LEU A 16 -44.47 16.73 20.66
C LEU A 16 -44.32 15.32 21.28
N VAL A 17 -45.40 14.77 21.82
CA VAL A 17 -45.40 13.39 22.37
C VAL A 17 -45.31 12.33 21.27
N LEU A 18 -45.95 12.54 20.09
CA LEU A 18 -45.85 11.60 18.98
C LEU A 18 -44.44 11.58 18.35
N THR A 19 -43.79 12.74 18.22
CA THR A 19 -42.41 12.83 17.70
C THR A 19 -41.39 12.27 18.69
N ALA A 20 -41.60 12.45 20.00
CA ALA A 20 -40.76 11.83 21.03
C ALA A 20 -40.94 10.30 21.09
N ILE A 21 -42.16 9.79 20.87
CA ILE A 21 -42.43 8.35 20.84
C ILE A 21 -41.88 7.69 19.56
N VAL A 22 -41.94 8.36 18.40
CA VAL A 22 -41.30 7.86 17.17
C VAL A 22 -39.78 7.95 17.23
N GLY A 23 -39.22 8.98 17.89
CA GLY A 23 -37.77 9.10 18.13
C GLY A 23 -37.21 8.14 19.20
N LEU A 24 -38.01 7.75 20.19
CA LEU A 24 -37.63 6.72 21.18
C LEU A 24 -37.91 5.29 20.70
N LEU A 25 -38.84 5.07 19.75
CA LEU A 25 -39.11 3.75 19.17
C LEU A 25 -38.27 3.43 17.93
N SER A 26 -37.45 4.36 17.42
CA SER A 26 -36.43 4.09 16.40
C SER A 26 -35.08 3.64 16.97
N LEU A 27 -34.96 3.45 18.29
CA LEU A 27 -33.79 2.94 18.99
C LEU A 27 -34.26 1.97 20.08
N PRO A 28 -34.61 0.72 19.74
CA PRO A 28 -33.68 -0.37 20.08
C PRO A 28 -33.84 -1.63 19.20
N VAL A 29 -32.96 -1.84 18.21
CA VAL A 29 -32.65 -3.18 17.64
C VAL A 29 -31.15 -3.29 17.31
N LEU A 30 -30.26 -2.83 18.21
CA LEU A 30 -28.80 -2.99 18.01
C LEU A 30 -28.03 -3.44 19.26
N THR A 31 -28.70 -3.88 20.34
CA THR A 31 -27.98 -4.24 21.59
C THR A 31 -28.40 -5.56 22.23
N THR A 32 -28.95 -6.51 21.48
CA THR A 32 -29.20 -7.87 22.00
C THR A 32 -28.94 -8.92 20.94
N ASN A 33 -27.65 -9.18 20.70
CA ASN A 33 -27.10 -10.50 20.40
C ASN A 33 -25.57 -10.41 20.47
N CYS A 34 -25.02 -10.03 21.64
CA CYS A 34 -23.74 -10.59 22.06
C CYS A 34 -24.01 -12.05 22.42
N ARG A 35 -24.23 -12.88 21.39
CA ARG A 35 -24.04 -14.31 21.53
C ARG A 35 -22.54 -14.52 21.58
N ASP A 36 -22.10 -15.28 22.56
CA ASP A 36 -20.75 -15.84 22.60
C ASP A 36 -20.36 -16.24 21.20
N LYS A 37 -19.31 -15.61 20.67
CA LYS A 37 -18.79 -16.00 19.37
C LYS A 37 -18.44 -17.48 19.50
N PRO A 38 -18.92 -18.35 18.60
CA PRO A 38 -18.27 -19.63 18.45
C PRO A 38 -16.79 -19.32 18.22
N THR A 39 -15.93 -19.97 18.99
CA THR A 39 -14.50 -20.07 18.70
C THR A 39 -14.42 -20.37 17.21
N VAL A 40 -14.05 -19.36 16.42
CA VAL A 40 -13.97 -19.51 14.97
C VAL A 40 -12.86 -20.53 14.79
N GLU A 41 -13.25 -21.77 14.45
CA GLU A 41 -12.32 -22.80 14.03
C GLU A 41 -11.43 -22.19 12.95
N ASP A 42 -10.12 -22.18 13.23
CA ASP A 42 -8.98 -21.89 12.37
C ASP A 42 -9.33 -21.78 10.87
N THR A 43 -9.93 -20.65 10.48
CA THR A 43 -9.65 -20.16 9.13
C THR A 43 -8.20 -19.76 9.24
N ASN A 44 -7.32 -20.44 8.51
CA ASN A 44 -5.90 -20.12 8.52
C ASN A 44 -5.75 -18.70 7.97
N ASP A 45 -5.82 -17.69 8.84
CA ASP A 45 -5.89 -16.28 8.51
C ASP A 45 -4.69 -15.89 7.64
N HIS A 46 -3.54 -16.52 7.86
CA HIS A 46 -2.37 -16.40 6.99
C HIS A 46 -2.68 -16.78 5.53
N LEU A 47 -3.33 -17.93 5.29
CA LEU A 47 -3.72 -18.36 3.95
C LEU A 47 -4.81 -17.47 3.36
N GLU A 48 -5.73 -16.95 4.18
CA GLU A 48 -6.76 -16.01 3.70
C GLU A 48 -6.15 -14.69 3.23
N LEU A 49 -5.22 -14.12 4.00
CA LEU A 49 -4.48 -12.91 3.64
C LEU A 49 -3.65 -13.10 2.37
N ILE A 50 -2.95 -14.23 2.25
CA ILE A 50 -2.20 -14.58 1.03
C ILE A 50 -3.16 -14.71 -0.16
N ARG A 51 -4.27 -15.43 0.00
CA ARG A 51 -5.30 -15.56 -1.04
C ARG A 51 -5.89 -14.22 -1.42
N TYR A 52 -6.10 -13.30 -0.48
CA TYR A 52 -6.53 -11.94 -0.79
C TYR A 52 -5.51 -11.28 -1.72
N ILE A 53 -4.22 -11.29 -1.38
CA ILE A 53 -3.15 -10.71 -2.20
C ILE A 53 -3.09 -11.35 -3.60
N GLU A 54 -3.31 -12.66 -3.70
CA GLU A 54 -3.16 -13.40 -4.95
C GLU A 54 -4.39 -13.40 -5.85
N SER A 55 -5.58 -13.20 -5.30
CA SER A 55 -6.84 -13.36 -6.04
C SER A 55 -7.68 -12.08 -6.12
N ASN A 56 -7.60 -11.20 -5.11
CA ASN A 56 -8.35 -9.95 -5.11
C ASN A 56 -7.76 -8.98 -6.15
N GLU A 57 -8.59 -8.19 -6.81
CA GLU A 57 -8.15 -7.23 -7.83
C GLU A 57 -7.10 -6.26 -7.27
N ASP A 58 -7.37 -5.67 -6.09
CA ASP A 58 -6.48 -4.71 -5.44
C ASP A 58 -5.16 -5.36 -5.04
N GLY A 59 -5.24 -6.55 -4.43
CA GLY A 59 -4.10 -7.36 -4.03
C GLY A 59 -3.20 -7.73 -5.21
N ARG A 60 -3.79 -8.33 -6.25
CA ARG A 60 -3.05 -8.74 -7.45
C ARG A 60 -2.36 -7.57 -8.10
N TYR A 61 -3.02 -6.43 -8.13
CA TYR A 61 -2.51 -5.25 -8.80
C TYR A 61 -1.34 -4.62 -8.04
N LEU A 62 -1.52 -4.34 -6.76
CA LEU A 62 -0.50 -3.70 -5.92
C LEU A 62 0.71 -4.62 -5.68
N PHE A 63 0.47 -5.94 -5.63
CA PHE A 63 1.48 -6.97 -5.47
C PHE A 63 1.85 -7.68 -6.77
N ARG A 64 1.70 -7.04 -7.93
CA ARG A 64 2.06 -7.66 -9.21
C ARG A 64 3.57 -7.88 -9.34
N THR A 65 3.97 -8.87 -10.14
CA THR A 65 5.39 -9.16 -10.48
C THR A 65 5.66 -9.07 -11.96
N ASP A 66 4.62 -9.23 -12.78
CA ASP A 66 4.63 -8.87 -14.18
C ASP A 66 4.96 -7.40 -14.32
N SER A 67 5.71 -7.10 -15.37
CA SER A 67 6.03 -5.72 -15.71
C SER A 67 6.69 -4.97 -14.53
N VAL A 68 7.55 -5.67 -13.78
CA VAL A 68 8.49 -5.05 -12.82
C VAL A 68 9.90 -5.05 -13.42
N ILE A 69 10.36 -6.19 -13.91
CA ILE A 69 11.60 -6.33 -14.68
C ILE A 69 11.25 -6.45 -16.15
N PHE A 70 11.97 -5.71 -16.99
CA PHE A 70 11.65 -5.62 -18.40
C PHE A 70 12.88 -5.77 -19.26
N ASP A 71 12.68 -6.21 -20.49
CA ASP A 71 13.72 -6.62 -21.42
C ASP A 71 14.12 -5.56 -22.44
N TYR A 72 13.67 -4.32 -22.24
CA TYR A 72 13.98 -3.21 -23.12
C TYR A 72 15.48 -2.87 -23.11
N PRO A 73 16.02 -2.45 -24.26
CA PRO A 73 17.40 -2.03 -24.35
C PRO A 73 17.66 -0.72 -23.59
N TYR A 74 18.74 -0.66 -22.80
CA TYR A 74 19.16 0.55 -22.07
C TYR A 74 20.68 0.72 -22.06
N THR A 75 21.16 1.94 -21.85
CA THR A 75 22.60 2.26 -21.73
C THR A 75 22.96 2.61 -20.29
N LYS A 76 24.15 2.24 -19.84
CA LYS A 76 24.64 2.56 -18.48
C LYS A 76 25.64 3.72 -18.51
N PRO A 77 25.61 4.63 -17.52
CA PRO A 77 26.70 5.58 -17.30
C PRO A 77 28.04 4.86 -17.15
N GLY A 78 29.08 5.39 -17.78
CA GLY A 78 30.42 4.79 -17.80
C GLY A 78 30.60 3.63 -18.81
N ARG A 79 29.58 3.28 -19.60
CA ARG A 79 29.68 2.33 -20.73
C ARG A 79 29.00 2.86 -22.00
N PRO A 80 29.46 4.00 -22.55
CA PRO A 80 28.90 4.52 -23.79
C PRO A 80 29.06 3.52 -24.94
N GLY A 81 28.03 3.36 -25.78
CA GLY A 81 28.04 2.45 -26.93
C GLY A 81 27.70 0.98 -26.62
N VAL A 82 27.45 0.63 -25.36
CA VAL A 82 26.95 -0.70 -24.97
C VAL A 82 25.47 -0.63 -24.66
N VAL A 83 24.68 -1.44 -25.36
CA VAL A 83 23.24 -1.57 -25.15
C VAL A 83 22.99 -2.82 -24.33
N PHE A 84 22.45 -2.65 -23.12
CA PHE A 84 22.07 -3.73 -22.21
C PHE A 84 20.61 -4.10 -22.38
N ARG A 85 20.27 -5.36 -22.14
CA ARG A 85 18.89 -5.85 -21.97
C ARG A 85 18.85 -6.70 -20.74
N ASP A 86 17.88 -6.46 -19.87
CA ASP A 86 17.58 -7.37 -18.78
C ASP A 86 16.66 -8.48 -19.29
N SER A 87 16.67 -9.64 -18.69
CA SER A 87 15.73 -10.71 -19.02
C SER A 87 15.37 -11.38 -17.71
N LEU A 88 14.07 -11.41 -17.41
CA LEU A 88 13.59 -12.02 -16.19
C LEU A 88 13.63 -13.54 -16.35
N ASP A 89 14.52 -14.20 -15.61
CA ASP A 89 14.63 -15.66 -15.62
C ASP A 89 13.53 -16.29 -14.75
N SER A 90 13.36 -15.76 -13.53
CA SER A 90 12.36 -16.24 -12.59
C SER A 90 12.08 -15.23 -11.49
N VAL A 91 10.96 -15.42 -10.78
CA VAL A 91 10.59 -14.65 -9.60
C VAL A 91 10.35 -15.60 -8.44
N GLY A 92 11.05 -15.38 -7.32
CA GLY A 92 10.72 -16.00 -6.05
C GLY A 92 9.89 -15.04 -5.20
N ARG A 93 8.77 -15.52 -4.66
CA ARG A 93 7.91 -14.75 -3.75
C ARG A 93 7.90 -15.36 -2.36
N ARG A 94 7.95 -14.51 -1.33
CA ARG A 94 7.79 -14.91 0.08
C ARG A 94 6.84 -13.97 0.79
N TYR A 95 5.99 -14.55 1.63
CA TYR A 95 5.08 -13.84 2.51
C TYR A 95 5.56 -13.95 3.95
N PHE A 96 5.52 -12.85 4.66
CA PHE A 96 5.61 -12.82 6.12
C PHE A 96 4.39 -12.09 6.63
N THR A 97 3.64 -12.73 7.49
CA THR A 97 2.34 -12.28 8.01
C THR A 97 2.47 -12.13 9.51
N ASP A 98 2.25 -10.92 10.00
CA ASP A 98 2.18 -10.58 11.41
C ASP A 98 0.70 -10.40 11.77
N ILE A 99 0.18 -11.33 12.57
CA ILE A 99 -1.22 -11.33 13.05
C ILE A 99 -1.14 -11.23 14.57
N PRO A 100 -1.86 -10.30 15.21
CA PRO A 100 -1.86 -10.14 16.66
C PRO A 100 -2.24 -11.43 17.38
N ASN A 101 -1.68 -11.61 18.56
CA ASN A 101 -2.03 -12.73 19.42
C ASN A 101 -3.46 -12.58 19.98
N TYR A 102 -4.11 -13.69 20.30
CA TYR A 102 -5.50 -13.72 20.77
C TYR A 102 -5.78 -12.96 22.08
N TRP A 103 -4.75 -12.61 22.86
CA TRP A 103 -4.86 -11.84 24.12
C TRP A 103 -4.65 -10.32 23.93
N GLU A 104 -4.41 -9.87 22.70
CA GLU A 104 -4.29 -8.46 22.34
C GLU A 104 -5.61 -7.95 21.73
N VAL A 105 -6.16 -6.89 22.31
CA VAL A 105 -7.31 -6.17 21.75
C VAL A 105 -6.82 -4.83 21.23
N LYS A 106 -7.05 -4.56 19.94
CA LYS A 106 -6.70 -3.29 19.30
C LYS A 106 -7.95 -2.45 19.04
N ASP A 107 -7.97 -1.24 19.58
CA ASP A 107 -9.02 -0.24 19.38
C ASP A 107 -8.48 0.91 18.51
N PHE A 108 -9.08 1.06 17.33
CA PHE A 108 -8.75 2.08 16.35
C PHE A 108 -9.55 3.37 16.54
N GLY A 109 -10.44 3.41 17.53
CA GLY A 109 -11.38 4.50 17.74
C GLY A 109 -12.43 4.58 16.64
N ALA A 110 -13.33 5.55 16.73
CA ALA A 110 -14.36 5.74 15.70
C ALA A 110 -13.74 6.06 14.33
N PRO A 111 -14.28 5.52 13.21
CA PRO A 111 -15.49 4.70 13.13
C PRO A 111 -15.27 3.19 13.30
N PHE A 112 -14.03 2.72 13.39
CA PHE A 112 -13.70 1.30 13.32
C PHE A 112 -13.91 0.57 14.66
N GLY A 113 -13.57 1.23 15.77
CA GLY A 113 -13.59 0.64 17.10
C GLY A 113 -12.60 -0.52 17.21
N VAL A 114 -13.04 -1.59 17.89
CA VAL A 114 -12.23 -2.80 18.07
C VAL A 114 -12.37 -3.72 16.86
N VAL A 115 -11.27 -3.90 16.13
CA VAL A 115 -11.16 -4.77 14.96
C VAL A 115 -9.84 -5.54 15.01
N ASP A 116 -9.78 -6.71 14.38
CA ASP A 116 -8.50 -7.40 14.21
C ASP A 116 -7.73 -6.73 13.07
N ASP A 117 -6.41 -6.70 13.16
CA ASP A 117 -5.53 -6.26 12.08
C ASP A 117 -4.50 -7.32 11.72
N ALA A 118 -3.84 -7.14 10.58
CA ALA A 118 -2.68 -7.94 10.20
C ALA A 118 -1.75 -7.12 9.30
N GLU A 119 -0.44 -7.32 9.45
CA GLU A 119 0.55 -6.79 8.53
C GLU A 119 1.11 -7.92 7.67
N VAL A 120 1.16 -7.71 6.36
CA VAL A 120 1.74 -8.69 5.43
C VAL A 120 2.88 -8.05 4.67
N LYS A 121 4.10 -8.53 4.89
CA LYS A 121 5.27 -8.24 4.07
C LYS A 121 5.35 -9.22 2.92
N VAL A 122 5.32 -8.70 1.69
CA VAL A 122 5.58 -9.45 0.47
C VAL A 122 6.98 -9.12 -0.03
N THR A 123 7.80 -10.16 -0.19
CA THR A 123 9.16 -10.04 -0.72
C THR A 123 9.25 -10.77 -2.04
N ASP A 124 9.53 -10.02 -3.09
CA ASP A 124 9.79 -10.54 -4.43
C ASP A 124 11.28 -10.46 -4.74
N VAL A 125 11.85 -11.60 -5.12
CA VAL A 125 13.24 -11.74 -5.55
C VAL A 125 13.21 -12.05 -7.04
N PHE A 126 13.63 -11.07 -7.84
CA PHE A 126 13.73 -11.18 -9.29
C PHE A 126 15.12 -11.67 -9.66
N TYR A 127 15.19 -12.81 -10.35
CA TYR A 127 16.42 -13.36 -10.91
C TYR A 127 16.52 -12.89 -12.36
N ILE A 128 17.53 -12.07 -12.65
CA ILE A 128 17.65 -11.31 -13.89
C ILE A 128 18.94 -11.68 -14.58
N ARG A 129 18.84 -11.94 -15.88
CA ARG A 129 19.95 -12.08 -16.79
C ARG A 129 20.14 -10.79 -17.57
N ILE A 130 21.31 -10.17 -17.41
CA ILE A 130 21.69 -8.96 -18.13
C ILE A 130 22.55 -9.39 -19.31
N VAL A 131 22.05 -9.15 -20.52
CA VAL A 131 22.76 -9.30 -21.78
C VAL A 131 23.22 -7.92 -22.22
N GLY A 132 24.37 -7.80 -22.88
CA GLY A 132 24.81 -6.52 -23.43
C GLY A 132 25.45 -6.70 -24.80
N ASP A 133 25.14 -5.83 -25.73
CA ASP A 133 25.71 -5.80 -27.07
C ASP A 133 26.54 -4.52 -27.21
N SER A 134 27.83 -4.67 -27.53
CA SER A 134 28.69 -3.54 -27.86
C SER A 134 28.61 -3.27 -29.35
N ALA A 135 28.14 -2.09 -29.75
CA ALA A 135 28.31 -1.63 -31.12
C ALA A 135 29.78 -1.24 -31.32
N THR A 136 30.54 -2.07 -32.03
CA THR A 136 31.84 -1.64 -32.57
C THR A 136 31.60 -0.87 -33.86
N SER A 137 32.49 0.07 -34.19
CA SER A 137 32.40 0.93 -35.39
C SER A 137 32.26 0.16 -36.71
N ASP A 138 32.57 -1.14 -36.71
CA ASP A 138 32.55 -2.02 -37.86
C ASP A 138 31.38 -3.00 -37.82
N SER A 139 30.14 -2.56 -37.59
CA SER A 139 28.88 -3.33 -37.78
C SER A 139 28.76 -4.70 -37.08
N THR A 140 29.76 -5.12 -36.30
CA THR A 140 29.84 -6.42 -35.66
C THR A 140 29.51 -6.21 -34.19
N SER A 141 28.27 -6.52 -33.82
CA SER A 141 27.85 -6.50 -32.41
C SER A 141 28.59 -7.60 -31.66
N VAL A 142 29.43 -7.25 -30.68
CA VAL A 142 30.04 -8.23 -29.78
C VAL A 142 29.11 -8.42 -28.61
N ALA A 143 28.50 -9.61 -28.52
CA ALA A 143 27.71 -10.01 -27.37
C ALA A 143 28.62 -10.16 -26.15
N LEU A 144 28.32 -9.41 -25.09
CA LEU A 144 28.98 -9.53 -23.79
C LEU A 144 28.48 -10.77 -23.06
N ILE A 145 29.35 -11.38 -22.24
CA ILE A 145 28.99 -12.52 -21.40
C ILE A 145 27.79 -12.14 -20.50
N PRO A 146 26.69 -12.91 -20.51
CA PRO A 146 25.54 -12.65 -19.67
C PRO A 146 25.93 -12.57 -18.20
N ARG A 147 25.41 -11.57 -17.49
CA ARG A 147 25.57 -11.44 -16.04
C ARG A 147 24.25 -11.74 -15.34
N TYR A 148 24.31 -12.51 -14.26
CA TYR A 148 23.14 -12.80 -13.44
C TYR A 148 23.09 -11.88 -12.25
N GLN A 149 21.89 -11.42 -11.92
CA GLN A 149 21.64 -10.49 -10.85
C GLN A 149 20.35 -10.84 -10.11
N GLN A 150 20.35 -10.62 -8.80
CA GLN A 150 19.13 -10.59 -8.00
C GLN A 150 18.74 -9.14 -7.73
N ARG A 151 17.44 -8.84 -7.88
CA ARG A 151 16.84 -7.60 -7.36
C ARG A 151 15.71 -7.95 -6.41
N VAL A 152 15.59 -7.19 -5.33
CA VAL A 152 14.61 -7.45 -4.27
C VAL A 152 13.65 -6.27 -4.15
N LEU A 153 12.35 -6.57 -4.13
CA LEU A 153 11.28 -5.63 -3.85
C LEU A 153 10.57 -6.07 -2.57
N HIS A 154 10.49 -5.18 -1.60
CA HIS A 154 9.69 -5.35 -0.39
C HIS A 154 8.47 -4.44 -0.47
N ARG A 155 7.30 -5.02 -0.24
CA ARG A 155 6.02 -4.31 -0.14
C ARG A 155 5.29 -4.77 1.11
N TRP A 156 4.45 -3.91 1.66
CA TRP A 156 3.64 -4.22 2.83
C TRP A 156 2.18 -3.89 2.58
N ALA A 157 1.30 -4.75 3.09
CA ALA A 157 -0.12 -4.48 3.21
C ALA A 157 -0.51 -4.47 4.68
N TYR A 158 -1.43 -3.58 5.02
CA TYR A 158 -2.09 -3.53 6.32
C TYR A 158 -3.54 -3.93 6.12
N PHE A 159 -4.01 -4.92 6.86
CA PHE A 159 -5.35 -5.46 6.77
C PHE A 159 -6.14 -5.17 8.04
N LEU A 160 -7.44 -4.95 7.87
CA LEU A 160 -8.42 -4.92 8.95
C LEU A 160 -9.47 -6.02 8.71
N ARG A 161 -9.86 -6.74 9.76
CA ARG A 161 -10.90 -7.78 9.69
C ARG A 161 -12.25 -7.20 10.08
N PHE A 162 -13.18 -7.23 9.14
CA PHE A 162 -14.56 -6.79 9.36
C PHE A 162 -15.45 -8.01 9.61
N ARG A 163 -16.20 -7.99 10.72
CA ARG A 163 -16.89 -9.17 11.29
C ARG A 163 -18.42 -9.12 11.26
N GLN A 164 -19.06 -8.29 10.43
CA GLN A 164 -20.53 -8.20 10.41
C GLN A 164 -21.16 -8.99 9.25
N ASP A 165 -22.06 -9.92 9.58
CA ASP A 165 -22.91 -10.66 8.63
C ASP A 165 -23.90 -9.75 7.87
N SER A 166 -24.11 -8.51 8.35
CA SER A 166 -24.98 -7.52 7.72
C SER A 166 -24.29 -6.64 6.68
N ASP A 167 -22.96 -6.68 6.59
CA ASP A 167 -22.18 -5.87 5.66
C ASP A 167 -21.93 -6.62 4.34
N ALA A 168 -21.71 -5.88 3.26
CA ALA A 168 -21.43 -6.44 1.94
C ALA A 168 -20.14 -7.29 1.88
N TYR A 169 -19.31 -7.24 2.93
CA TYR A 169 -18.07 -7.98 3.04
C TYR A 169 -17.78 -8.37 4.51
N ALA A 170 -17.61 -9.67 4.76
CA ALA A 170 -17.07 -10.21 6.00
C ALA A 170 -15.73 -10.89 5.67
N GLY A 171 -14.65 -10.50 6.36
CA GLY A 171 -13.30 -11.01 6.08
C GLY A 171 -12.20 -9.95 6.22
N TRP A 172 -11.01 -10.27 5.73
CA TRP A 172 -9.84 -9.39 5.72
C TRP A 172 -9.87 -8.42 4.54
N LEU A 173 -9.89 -7.12 4.80
CA LEU A 173 -9.78 -6.09 3.77
C LEU A 173 -8.45 -5.36 3.88
N MET A 174 -7.76 -5.18 2.76
CA MET A 174 -6.55 -4.37 2.72
C MET A 174 -6.91 -2.89 2.91
N HIS A 175 -6.42 -2.31 3.99
CA HIS A 175 -6.69 -0.94 4.39
C HIS A 175 -5.52 0.00 4.07
N GLY A 176 -4.28 -0.49 4.18
CA GLY A 176 -3.07 0.28 3.92
C GLY A 176 -2.10 -0.45 2.99
N TYR A 177 -1.33 0.31 2.22
CA TYR A 177 -0.28 -0.20 1.35
C TYR A 177 1.02 0.61 1.50
N ASN A 178 2.15 -0.06 1.45
CA ASN A 178 3.47 0.54 1.37
C ASN A 178 4.25 -0.16 0.25
N GLY A 179 4.61 0.62 -0.78
CA GLY A 179 5.31 0.11 -1.96
C GLY A 179 6.83 -0.05 -1.79
N GLY A 180 7.32 0.03 -0.56
CA GLY A 180 8.71 0.25 -0.23
C GLY A 180 9.04 1.73 -0.10
N ILE A 181 10.00 2.05 0.77
CA ILE A 181 10.58 3.39 0.89
C ILE A 181 11.99 3.31 0.31
N PRO A 182 12.44 4.30 -0.48
CA PRO A 182 13.85 4.35 -0.87
C PRO A 182 14.72 4.30 0.39
N HIS A 183 15.83 3.55 0.32
CA HIS A 183 16.82 3.59 1.40
C HIS A 183 17.24 5.05 1.66
N GLU A 184 17.63 5.39 2.90
CA GLU A 184 17.82 6.76 3.44
C GLU A 184 18.71 7.74 2.62
N GLU A 185 19.31 7.30 1.51
CA GLU A 185 20.16 8.08 0.59
C GLU A 185 19.52 8.26 -0.82
N GLN A 186 18.27 7.82 -1.02
CA GLN A 186 17.63 7.69 -2.34
C GLN A 186 16.24 8.34 -2.41
N PHE A 187 16.02 9.38 -1.62
CA PHE A 187 14.75 10.09 -1.57
C PHE A 187 14.43 10.74 -2.93
N MET A 188 13.22 10.50 -3.42
CA MET A 188 12.66 11.18 -4.59
C MET A 188 11.35 11.84 -4.21
N GLU A 189 11.08 12.97 -4.86
CA GLU A 189 9.82 13.68 -4.81
C GLU A 189 9.13 13.56 -6.17
N ILE A 190 7.81 13.43 -6.13
CA ILE A 190 6.98 13.39 -7.32
C ILE A 190 6.07 14.63 -7.27
N ILE A 191 5.97 15.32 -8.39
CA ILE A 191 5.26 16.59 -8.54
C ILE A 191 4.36 16.47 -9.76
N LYS A 192 3.16 17.01 -9.74
CA LYS A 192 2.28 17.11 -10.90
C LYS A 192 2.80 18.18 -11.87
N SER A 193 2.37 18.10 -13.13
CA SER A 193 2.77 19.08 -14.15
C SER A 193 2.41 20.54 -13.85
N ASN A 194 1.43 20.78 -12.97
CA ASN A 194 1.06 22.11 -12.49
C ASN A 194 1.92 22.62 -11.31
N GLY A 195 2.90 21.83 -10.84
CA GLY A 195 3.78 22.18 -9.73
C GLY A 195 3.30 21.70 -8.35
N ASP A 196 2.08 21.14 -8.26
CA ASP A 196 1.58 20.58 -7.01
C ASP A 196 2.32 19.29 -6.65
N ARG A 197 2.51 19.04 -5.36
CA ARG A 197 3.09 17.77 -4.92
C ARG A 197 2.17 16.60 -5.24
N PHE A 198 2.76 15.44 -5.52
CA PHE A 198 2.03 14.21 -5.77
C PHE A 198 1.79 13.45 -4.46
N PRO A 199 0.52 13.30 -4.03
CA PRO A 199 0.22 12.56 -2.82
C PRO A 199 0.42 11.06 -3.00
N GLY A 200 1.01 10.40 -1.99
CA GLY A 200 1.36 8.98 -2.04
C GLY A 200 2.84 8.71 -2.30
N ASP A 201 3.67 9.76 -2.35
CA ASP A 201 5.12 9.59 -2.16
C ASP A 201 5.42 9.15 -0.70
N GLY A 202 6.64 8.68 -0.44
CA GLY A 202 6.99 8.11 0.87
C GLY A 202 6.83 9.07 2.06
N ARG A 203 6.62 10.38 1.84
CA ARG A 203 6.40 11.36 2.91
C ARG A 203 4.96 11.41 3.40
N ASP A 204 4.00 10.97 2.58
CA ASP A 204 2.59 10.93 2.98
C ASP A 204 2.23 9.63 3.72
N TYR A 205 3.18 8.69 3.76
CA TYR A 205 2.99 7.44 4.50
C TYR A 205 2.96 7.76 5.99
N ASN A 206 1.93 7.25 6.67
CA ASN A 206 1.76 7.43 8.10
C ASN A 206 1.63 6.08 8.79
N HIS A 207 2.08 6.01 10.04
CA HIS A 207 1.80 4.84 10.87
C HIS A 207 0.32 4.82 11.25
N ILE A 208 -0.29 3.65 11.14
CA ILE A 208 -1.65 3.42 11.60
C ILE A 208 -1.61 3.31 13.12
N ARG A 209 -2.38 4.15 13.80
CA ARG A 209 -2.37 4.26 15.27
C ARG A 209 -3.57 3.57 15.87
N TYR A 210 -3.35 2.91 17.01
CA TYR A 210 -4.38 2.19 17.77
C TYR A 210 -4.01 2.15 19.24
N LEU A 211 -5.01 1.96 20.11
CA LEU A 211 -4.80 1.58 21.49
C LEU A 211 -4.75 0.06 21.57
N VAL A 212 -3.72 -0.50 22.21
CA VAL A 212 -3.67 -1.93 22.51
C VAL A 212 -3.98 -2.14 23.98
N THR A 213 -4.85 -3.11 24.26
CA THR A 213 -5.09 -3.64 25.61
C THR A 213 -4.65 -5.08 25.63
N ILE A 214 -3.73 -5.42 26.54
CA ILE A 214 -3.29 -6.79 26.77
C ILE A 214 -3.88 -7.28 28.08
N THR A 215 -4.58 -8.41 28.01
CA THR A 215 -5.18 -9.08 29.16
C THR A 215 -4.32 -10.27 29.56
N ILE A 216 -3.79 -10.25 30.78
CA ILE A 216 -2.98 -11.33 31.35
C ILE A 216 -3.81 -12.08 32.39
N GLU A 217 -4.08 -13.36 32.12
CA GLU A 217 -4.70 -14.28 33.08
C GLU A 217 -3.64 -14.94 33.97
N HIS A 218 -3.77 -14.75 35.28
CA HIS A 218 -2.96 -15.47 36.26
C HIS A 218 -3.77 -16.66 36.80
N ARG A 219 -3.24 -17.87 36.60
CA ARG A 219 -3.81 -19.10 37.15
C ARG A 219 -2.94 -19.64 38.27
N GLY A 220 -3.58 -20.05 39.36
CA GLY A 220 -2.93 -20.71 40.48
C GLY A 220 -2.47 -22.13 40.13
N ASP A 221 -1.73 -22.76 41.04
CA ASP A 221 -1.20 -24.13 40.88
C ASP A 221 -2.32 -25.19 40.71
N ASP A 222 -3.55 -24.87 41.11
CA ASP A 222 -4.75 -25.70 40.94
C ASP A 222 -5.45 -25.49 39.59
N GLY A 223 -4.92 -24.59 38.73
CA GLY A 223 -5.47 -24.25 37.41
C GLY A 223 -6.65 -23.28 37.45
N VAL A 224 -7.06 -22.82 38.63
CA VAL A 224 -8.14 -21.84 38.81
C VAL A 224 -7.63 -20.44 38.49
N LEU A 225 -8.47 -19.63 37.83
CA LEU A 225 -8.15 -18.24 37.53
C LEU A 225 -8.16 -17.42 38.84
N ASP A 226 -7.00 -16.90 39.23
CA ASP A 226 -6.83 -16.12 40.46
C ASP A 226 -7.07 -14.63 40.23
N SER A 227 -6.57 -14.11 39.10
CA SER A 227 -6.69 -12.70 38.77
C SER A 227 -6.48 -12.43 37.28
N THR A 228 -6.95 -11.26 36.85
CA THR A 228 -6.76 -10.74 35.49
C THR A 228 -6.19 -9.34 35.61
N THR A 229 -5.10 -9.07 34.88
CA THR A 229 -4.53 -7.72 34.78
C THR A 229 -4.65 -7.23 33.35
N ASP A 230 -5.23 -6.05 33.17
CA ASP A 230 -5.28 -5.36 31.89
C ASP A 230 -4.25 -4.23 31.86
N SER A 231 -3.63 -4.07 30.70
CA SER A 231 -2.64 -3.02 30.49
C SER A 231 -2.86 -2.40 29.12
N THR A 232 -3.05 -1.08 29.10
CA THR A 232 -3.45 -0.34 27.89
C THR A 232 -2.45 0.77 27.58
N TRP A 233 -2.00 0.84 26.33
CA TRP A 233 -1.14 1.92 25.84
C TRP A 233 -1.34 2.18 24.35
N GLY A 234 -0.90 3.34 23.89
CA GLY A 234 -0.90 3.68 22.47
C GLY A 234 0.19 2.92 21.72
N GLN A 235 -0.16 2.34 20.58
CA GLN A 235 0.77 1.73 19.64
C GLN A 235 0.52 2.22 18.23
N GLN A 236 1.44 1.85 17.35
CA GLN A 236 1.35 2.15 15.93
C GLN A 236 1.92 0.96 15.13
N SER A 237 1.46 0.82 13.89
CA SER A 237 1.94 -0.20 12.95
C SER A 237 3.46 -0.16 12.77
N ASN A 238 4.08 -1.28 12.40
CA ASN A 238 5.54 -1.34 12.25
C ASN A 238 6.04 -0.53 11.05
N GLN A 239 5.21 -0.48 9.99
CA GLN A 239 5.49 0.31 8.79
C GLN A 239 4.53 1.50 8.71
N ALA A 240 4.94 2.52 7.98
CA ALA A 240 4.05 3.60 7.56
C ALA A 240 3.34 3.19 6.26
N TYR A 241 2.09 3.57 6.07
CA TYR A 241 1.26 3.20 4.93
C TYR A 241 0.57 4.43 4.33
N VAL A 242 0.22 4.34 3.04
CA VAL A 242 -0.87 5.14 2.48
C VAL A 242 -2.16 4.32 2.59
N LEU A 243 -3.26 4.95 3.00
CA LEU A 243 -4.55 4.29 2.99
C LEU A 243 -4.94 3.96 1.55
N VAL A 244 -5.48 2.77 1.33
CA VAL A 244 -5.91 2.31 0.01
C VAL A 244 -6.95 3.30 -0.56
N SER A 245 -7.88 3.82 0.26
CA SER A 245 -8.83 4.85 -0.16
C SER A 245 -8.16 6.12 -0.72
N ASP A 246 -7.00 6.48 -0.19
CA ASP A 246 -6.33 7.77 -0.34
C ASP A 246 -5.25 7.75 -1.42
N ILE A 247 -5.03 6.60 -2.09
CA ILE A 247 -4.16 6.54 -3.25
C ILE A 247 -4.74 7.46 -4.35
N GLU A 248 -3.88 8.38 -4.78
CA GLU A 248 -4.21 9.49 -5.66
C GLU A 248 -4.66 9.04 -7.04
N ARG A 249 -5.59 9.79 -7.62
CA ARG A 249 -6.05 9.61 -8.99
C ARG A 249 -5.34 10.56 -9.94
N ILE A 250 -4.87 10.03 -11.08
CA ILE A 250 -4.30 10.80 -12.18
C ILE A 250 -5.03 10.47 -13.47
N ALA A 251 -5.23 11.46 -14.33
CA ALA A 251 -5.85 11.22 -15.62
C ALA A 251 -4.90 10.42 -16.53
N LYS A 252 -5.46 9.67 -17.47
CA LYS A 252 -4.68 9.03 -18.56
C LYS A 252 -3.81 10.06 -19.29
N GLY A 253 -2.52 9.76 -19.44
CA GLY A 253 -1.53 10.63 -20.06
C GLY A 253 -1.00 11.79 -19.20
N ASP A 254 -1.43 11.92 -17.94
CA ASP A 254 -0.98 12.97 -17.03
C ASP A 254 0.54 12.95 -16.85
N ARG A 255 1.11 14.14 -16.81
CA ARG A 255 2.56 14.34 -16.63
C ARG A 255 2.89 14.55 -15.16
N LEU A 256 3.80 13.75 -14.63
CA LEU A 256 4.39 13.94 -13.31
C LEU A 256 5.89 14.18 -13.45
N ILE A 257 6.45 15.07 -12.66
CA ILE A 257 7.87 15.38 -12.57
C ILE A 257 8.43 14.63 -11.36
N VAL A 258 9.37 13.73 -11.59
CA VAL A 258 10.12 13.03 -10.54
C VAL A 258 11.45 13.75 -10.36
N ARG A 259 11.86 14.03 -9.14
CA ARG A 259 13.16 14.62 -8.84
C ARG A 259 13.80 14.00 -7.61
N THR A 260 15.14 13.91 -7.59
CA THR A 260 15.85 13.50 -6.37
C THR A 260 15.86 14.63 -5.35
N LEU A 261 15.76 14.25 -4.08
CA LEU A 261 15.83 15.17 -2.94
C LEU A 261 17.26 15.30 -2.38
N ASP A 262 18.14 14.38 -2.75
CA ASP A 262 19.58 14.48 -2.49
C ASP A 262 20.30 14.99 -3.75
N PRO A 263 20.86 16.21 -3.74
CA PRO A 263 21.62 16.77 -4.85
C PRO A 263 23.04 16.19 -4.98
N TRP A 264 23.49 15.40 -4.00
CA TRP A 264 24.81 14.77 -3.98
C TRP A 264 24.78 13.30 -4.42
N SER A 265 23.60 12.77 -4.72
CA SER A 265 23.47 11.40 -5.23
C SER A 265 24.19 11.30 -6.58
N ASP A 266 25.31 10.61 -6.64
CA ASP A 266 26.02 10.32 -7.90
C ASP A 266 25.40 9.14 -8.65
N SER A 267 24.39 8.50 -8.06
CA SER A 267 23.76 7.35 -8.65
C SER A 267 22.64 7.74 -9.60
N PRO A 268 22.66 7.27 -10.85
CA PRO A 268 21.54 7.47 -11.75
C PRO A 268 20.31 6.71 -11.23
N TYR A 269 19.13 7.14 -11.64
CA TYR A 269 17.86 6.47 -11.36
C TYR A 269 17.24 6.03 -12.69
N MET A 270 16.70 4.82 -12.72
CA MET A 270 15.86 4.37 -13.83
C MET A 270 14.41 4.35 -13.37
N ILE A 271 13.54 5.00 -14.14
CA ILE A 271 12.11 5.05 -13.86
C ILE A 271 11.36 4.19 -14.88
N VAL A 272 10.36 3.47 -14.39
CA VAL A 272 9.30 2.87 -15.21
C VAL A 272 8.05 3.70 -15.04
N SER A 273 7.73 4.47 -16.06
CA SER A 273 6.76 5.56 -15.92
C SER A 273 5.43 5.34 -16.58
N ALA A 274 5.45 4.70 -17.74
CA ALA A 274 4.33 4.66 -18.67
C ALA A 274 4.28 3.30 -19.37
N GLU A 275 3.13 3.00 -19.95
CA GLU A 275 2.92 1.97 -20.96
C GLU A 275 2.34 2.67 -22.19
N ASP A 276 3.06 2.61 -23.32
CA ASP A 276 2.60 3.05 -24.63
C ASP A 276 2.09 1.84 -25.45
N ASP A 277 1.73 2.06 -26.72
CA ASP A 277 1.15 1.01 -27.59
C ASP A 277 2.13 -0.13 -27.91
N ILE A 278 3.42 0.03 -27.59
CA ILE A 278 4.50 -0.93 -27.80
C ILE A 278 4.96 -1.51 -26.45
N GLY A 279 4.42 -1.01 -25.34
CA GLY A 279 4.70 -1.45 -23.98
C GLY A 279 5.35 -0.35 -23.14
N PRO A 280 6.00 -0.72 -22.03
CA PRO A 280 6.44 0.27 -21.06
C PRO A 280 7.67 1.08 -21.46
N VAL A 281 7.68 2.35 -21.03
CA VAL A 281 8.71 3.34 -21.39
C VAL A 281 9.68 3.56 -20.23
N TYR A 282 10.95 3.21 -20.48
CA TYR A 282 12.08 3.39 -19.54
C TYR A 282 12.91 4.58 -19.93
N ARG A 283 13.50 5.19 -18.91
CA ARG A 283 14.50 6.23 -19.09
C ARG A 283 15.37 6.37 -17.86
N LEU A 284 16.63 6.68 -18.12
CA LEU A 284 17.53 7.19 -17.11
C LEU A 284 17.08 8.62 -16.79
N MET A 285 16.92 8.94 -15.51
CA MET A 285 16.65 10.31 -15.12
C MET A 285 17.79 11.21 -15.60
N HIS A 286 17.43 12.42 -16.05
CA HIS A 286 18.40 13.40 -16.50
C HIS A 286 19.01 14.12 -15.29
N ARG A 287 20.34 14.28 -15.24
CA ARG A 287 21.02 15.14 -14.25
C ARG A 287 21.22 16.53 -14.86
N PRO A 288 20.33 17.51 -14.64
CA PRO A 288 20.65 18.90 -14.93
C PRO A 288 21.92 19.36 -14.21
N GLU A 289 22.54 20.43 -14.70
CA GLU A 289 23.80 21.02 -14.18
C GLU A 289 23.79 21.28 -12.66
N THR A 290 22.59 21.35 -12.07
CA THR A 290 22.27 21.62 -10.66
C THR A 290 22.37 20.41 -9.72
N GLY A 291 23.06 19.34 -10.11
CA GLY A 291 23.44 18.23 -9.22
C GLY A 291 22.36 17.19 -8.92
N HIS A 292 21.07 17.53 -9.04
CA HIS A 292 19.94 16.62 -8.82
C HIS A 292 19.48 15.93 -10.11
N TYR A 293 18.83 14.77 -10.02
CA TYR A 293 18.20 14.11 -11.17
C TYR A 293 16.73 14.53 -11.28
N VAL A 294 16.24 14.82 -12.49
CA VAL A 294 14.85 15.21 -12.78
C VAL A 294 14.35 14.48 -14.01
N ASP A 295 13.09 14.07 -14.00
CA ASP A 295 12.46 13.56 -15.20
C ASP A 295 10.93 13.68 -15.23
N THR A 296 10.29 13.81 -16.41
CA THR A 296 8.82 13.93 -16.56
C THR A 296 8.10 12.66 -17.05
N ILE A 297 7.49 11.90 -16.14
CA ILE A 297 6.79 10.65 -16.41
C ILE A 297 5.36 10.90 -16.94
N ARG A 298 4.80 9.97 -17.70
CA ARG A 298 3.39 10.01 -18.13
C ARG A 298 2.64 8.81 -17.60
N SER A 299 1.42 9.00 -17.10
CA SER A 299 0.56 7.86 -16.75
C SER A 299 0.24 7.00 -17.98
N PRO A 300 0.06 5.67 -17.83
CA PRO A 300 -0.24 4.77 -18.93
C PRO A 300 -1.56 5.17 -19.62
N MET A 301 -1.58 5.09 -20.95
CA MET A 301 -2.76 5.53 -21.74
C MET A 301 -3.87 4.47 -21.81
N ASN A 302 -3.54 3.19 -21.62
CA ASN A 302 -4.41 2.07 -21.97
C ASN A 302 -4.81 1.15 -20.78
N SER A 303 -4.61 1.58 -19.52
CA SER A 303 -4.97 0.78 -18.35
C SER A 303 -6.28 1.28 -17.72
N ASP A 304 -7.36 0.49 -17.85
CA ASP A 304 -8.66 0.74 -17.21
C ASP A 304 -8.70 0.34 -15.72
N ARG A 305 -7.56 -0.06 -15.15
CA ARG A 305 -7.49 -0.48 -13.75
C ARG A 305 -7.28 0.70 -12.81
N ILE A 306 -8.08 0.68 -11.75
CA ILE A 306 -8.24 1.74 -10.75
C ILE A 306 -6.97 1.97 -9.92
N TRP A 307 -5.89 1.24 -10.12
CA TRP A 307 -4.63 1.39 -9.37
C TRP A 307 -3.50 1.28 -10.38
N ASN A 308 -2.41 2.04 -10.21
CA ASN A 308 -1.18 1.99 -10.98
C ASN A 308 0.02 2.25 -10.08
N THR A 309 1.21 1.75 -10.41
CA THR A 309 2.41 1.87 -9.57
C THR A 309 3.56 2.36 -10.41
N ILE A 310 4.27 3.40 -9.94
CA ILE A 310 5.51 3.87 -10.56
C ILE A 310 6.64 3.05 -9.93
N ASN A 311 7.40 2.32 -10.74
CA ASN A 311 8.53 1.55 -10.24
C ASN A 311 9.83 2.35 -10.39
N PHE A 312 10.64 2.29 -9.35
CA PHE A 312 11.90 2.99 -9.27
C PHE A 312 13.05 2.04 -9.00
N PHE A 313 14.13 2.24 -9.74
CA PHE A 313 15.38 1.53 -9.57
C PHE A 313 16.45 2.56 -9.21
N GLY A 314 16.84 2.58 -7.94
CA GLY A 314 18.07 3.26 -7.56
C GLY A 314 19.26 2.49 -8.11
N PHE A 315 20.34 3.17 -8.48
CA PHE A 315 21.67 2.55 -8.52
C PHE A 315 22.44 3.01 -7.26
N ARG A 316 23.42 2.25 -6.78
CA ARG A 316 24.29 2.64 -5.65
C ARG A 316 25.72 2.94 -6.11
N LEU A 317 26.09 2.44 -7.28
CA LEU A 317 27.36 2.60 -8.00
C LEU A 317 27.05 2.42 -9.50
N PRO A 318 27.91 2.85 -10.45
CA PRO A 318 27.63 2.76 -11.89
C PRO A 318 27.27 1.34 -12.41
N ASP A 319 27.50 0.30 -11.61
CA ASP A 319 27.24 -1.10 -11.92
C ASP A 319 26.38 -1.88 -10.90
N ARG A 320 25.98 -1.27 -9.77
CA ARG A 320 25.15 -1.93 -8.74
C ARG A 320 23.79 -1.26 -8.64
N PRO A 321 22.69 -1.83 -9.15
CA PRO A 321 21.35 -1.37 -8.78
C PRO A 321 21.16 -1.49 -7.27
N GLY A 322 20.59 -0.45 -6.67
CA GLY A 322 20.03 -0.40 -5.34
C GLY A 322 18.66 -1.07 -5.26
N GLY A 323 17.91 -0.76 -4.20
CA GLY A 323 16.59 -1.33 -3.95
C GLY A 323 15.57 -0.93 -5.03
N ILE A 324 14.54 -1.76 -5.18
CA ILE A 324 13.33 -1.41 -5.94
C ILE A 324 12.31 -0.90 -4.93
N TRP A 325 11.63 0.19 -5.26
CA TRP A 325 10.42 0.63 -4.56
C TRP A 325 9.39 1.10 -5.58
N CYS A 326 8.15 1.24 -5.13
CA CYS A 326 7.07 1.69 -5.97
C CYS A 326 6.17 2.70 -5.26
N VAL A 327 5.65 3.64 -6.04
CA VAL A 327 4.66 4.62 -5.56
C VAL A 327 3.31 4.28 -6.18
N PRO A 328 2.28 3.97 -5.36
CA PRO A 328 0.95 3.68 -5.86
C PRO A 328 0.23 4.97 -6.30
N TYR A 329 -0.60 4.85 -7.31
CA TYR A 329 -1.51 5.85 -7.87
C TYR A 329 -2.73 5.13 -8.47
N ARG A 330 -3.67 5.85 -9.07
CA ARG A 330 -4.87 5.34 -9.75
C ARG A 330 -5.02 6.06 -11.09
N VAL A 331 -5.34 5.37 -12.19
CA VAL A 331 -5.61 6.05 -13.47
C VAL A 331 -7.11 6.23 -13.66
N GLN A 332 -7.53 7.40 -14.14
CA GLN A 332 -8.91 7.74 -14.49
C GLN A 332 -9.11 7.88 -15.99
#